data_AF-A0A139XQ50-F1
#
_entry.id   AF-A0A139XQ50-F1
#
_cell.length_a   1.000
_cell.length_b   1.000
_cell.length_c   1.000
_cell.angle_alpha   90.00
_cell.angle_beta   90.00
_cell.angle_gamma   90.00
#
_symmetry.space_group_name_H-M   'P 1'
#
loop_
_entity.id
_entity.type
_entity.pdbx_description
1 polymer ?
#
loop_
_entity_poly.entity_id
_entity_poly.type
_entity_poly.pdbx_seq_one_letter_code
_entity_poly.pdbx_strand_id
1 'polypeptide(L)'
;MVVRSHSCLLLPSRRRRPASRLLVCSVCAWVFLSQQFPVVFSASVSPSENDGPAASGTDASPSASPERGSEPENVAADSWSNSLSQFVSALRASTWDVLRSGVEGTTRMHFHERHVEGIEGARRPQELFDYIVVGAGAAGCPFARTMADAGKRVLVFERGHARSRTQTPAAMDLDGAGRGINDEKISQPVITAQGVRTHIGKVMGGGTSVNVGIMIRELDEYFHFLNEKYGHSWDIQTLHKASSWIEERVSCPMPQENDFSRAICRSFSNQGFIPHGGVAGNTNYTYPIPVSPELRHGEFWGAMSLFNSSDSGFRNAADIFLIDNFSGAESVENFKPAKNIELLTDYIVLKVLFDKSGTRPRARCVNYRRTQESDLTTLGESPRRRRPSDA
;
A
#
# COMPACT_ATOMS: atom_id res chain seq x y z
N MET A 1 -6.76 2.32 11.12
CA MET A 1 -8.21 2.59 11.29
C MET A 1 -8.42 3.24 12.65
N VAL A 2 -9.29 4.26 12.77
CA VAL A 2 -9.50 5.00 14.03
C VAL A 2 -10.95 4.90 14.49
N VAL A 3 -11.18 4.59 15.77
CA VAL A 3 -12.51 4.55 16.39
C VAL A 3 -12.59 5.61 17.49
N ARG A 4 -13.62 6.47 17.45
CA ARG A 4 -13.90 7.50 18.48
C ARG A 4 -14.89 6.94 19.50
N SER A 5 -14.47 6.76 20.75
CA SER A 5 -15.33 6.18 21.81
C SER A 5 -15.92 7.28 22.69
N HIS A 6 -17.25 7.29 22.84
CA HIS A 6 -17.99 8.19 23.73
C HIS A 6 -18.93 7.35 24.60
N SER A 7 -18.39 6.63 25.60
CA SER A 7 -19.10 5.70 26.51
C SER A 7 -19.31 4.29 25.94
N CYS A 8 -18.85 3.27 26.66
CA CYS A 8 -19.00 1.84 26.31
C CYS A 8 -19.44 1.06 27.56
N LEU A 9 -20.56 0.34 27.44
CA LEU A 9 -21.04 -0.69 28.36
C LEU A 9 -20.97 -2.00 27.58
N LEU A 10 -20.12 -2.94 27.98
CA LEU A 10 -20.12 -4.29 27.40
C LEU A 10 -21.11 -5.16 28.19
N LEU A 11 -22.23 -5.53 27.57
CA LEU A 11 -23.23 -6.43 28.15
C LEU A 11 -22.90 -7.91 27.84
N PRO A 12 -23.15 -8.84 28.78
CA PRO A 12 -22.98 -10.28 28.57
C PRO A 12 -24.23 -10.91 27.94
N SER A 13 -24.08 -11.86 27.02
CA SER A 13 -25.16 -12.78 26.65
C SER A 13 -24.98 -14.14 27.30
N ARG A 14 -26.01 -14.61 28.02
CA ARG A 14 -26.08 -15.91 28.71
C ARG A 14 -25.98 -17.09 27.75
N ARG A 15 -25.31 -18.15 28.22
CA ARG A 15 -25.25 -19.49 27.61
C ARG A 15 -26.65 -20.08 27.37
N ARG A 16 -26.93 -20.57 26.16
CA ARG A 16 -27.79 -21.74 25.93
C ARG A 16 -26.96 -22.82 25.23
N ARG A 17 -26.86 -23.99 25.86
CA ARG A 17 -26.21 -25.19 25.30
C ARG A 17 -27.07 -25.75 24.15
N PRO A 18 -26.50 -26.24 23.04
CA PRO A 18 -27.17 -27.24 22.23
C PRO A 18 -26.65 -28.64 22.56
N ALA A 19 -27.59 -29.58 22.58
CA ALA A 19 -27.36 -31.00 22.66
C ALA A 19 -26.78 -31.54 21.35
N SER A 20 -26.04 -32.64 21.50
CA SER A 20 -25.45 -33.51 20.49
C SER A 20 -26.47 -34.07 19.47
N ARG A 21 -26.03 -34.24 18.22
CA ARG A 21 -26.33 -35.42 17.37
C ARG A 21 -25.48 -35.45 16.09
N LEU A 22 -24.88 -36.63 15.86
CA LEU A 22 -24.27 -37.12 14.62
C LEU A 22 -25.26 -37.12 13.44
N LEU A 23 -24.76 -36.97 12.21
CA LEU A 23 -25.03 -37.94 11.13
C LEU A 23 -23.99 -37.85 9.99
N VAL A 24 -23.49 -39.02 9.58
CA VAL A 24 -22.69 -39.33 8.40
C VAL A 24 -23.64 -39.67 7.24
N CYS A 25 -23.32 -39.31 5.98
CA CYS A 25 -23.47 -40.20 4.81
C CYS A 25 -22.95 -39.61 3.48
N SER A 26 -22.65 -40.54 2.57
CA SER A 26 -21.77 -40.53 1.39
C SER A 26 -22.41 -40.21 0.03
N VAL A 27 -21.58 -39.69 -0.88
CA VAL A 27 -21.29 -40.14 -2.29
C VAL A 27 -22.40 -40.27 -3.37
N CYS A 28 -22.03 -39.78 -4.57
CA CYS A 28 -22.44 -40.10 -5.95
C CYS A 28 -23.64 -39.40 -6.61
N ALA A 29 -23.37 -38.64 -7.68
CA ALA A 29 -23.93 -38.87 -9.02
C ALA A 29 -23.10 -38.15 -10.09
N TRP A 30 -22.87 -38.84 -11.21
CA TRP A 30 -22.03 -38.49 -12.34
C TRP A 30 -22.92 -38.34 -13.59
N VAL A 31 -22.39 -37.59 -14.57
CA VAL A 31 -22.61 -37.59 -16.03
C VAL A 31 -23.70 -36.77 -16.76
N PHE A 32 -23.17 -36.09 -17.80
CA PHE A 32 -23.69 -35.71 -19.12
C PHE A 32 -24.48 -34.40 -19.31
N LEU A 33 -23.79 -33.39 -19.86
CA LEU A 33 -23.96 -33.03 -21.29
C LEU A 33 -22.74 -32.22 -21.79
N SER A 34 -21.96 -32.88 -22.63
CA SER A 34 -20.92 -32.32 -23.49
C SER A 34 -21.53 -31.95 -24.85
N GLN A 35 -20.77 -31.17 -25.62
CA GLN A 35 -20.88 -30.88 -27.07
C GLN A 35 -21.36 -29.46 -27.42
N GLN A 36 -20.42 -28.51 -27.45
CA GLN A 36 -20.41 -27.47 -28.48
C GLN A 36 -19.32 -27.83 -29.50
N PHE A 37 -19.69 -27.82 -30.78
CA PHE A 37 -18.78 -28.08 -31.90
C PHE A 37 -17.85 -26.88 -32.20
N PRO A 38 -16.71 -27.14 -32.88
CA PRO A 38 -15.55 -26.25 -33.03
C PRO A 38 -15.57 -25.47 -34.36
N VAL A 39 -14.57 -24.60 -34.56
CA VAL A 39 -13.84 -24.22 -35.82
C VAL A 39 -13.04 -22.93 -35.48
N VAL A 40 -11.73 -23.00 -35.23
CA VAL A 40 -10.57 -22.89 -36.16
C VAL A 40 -10.48 -21.55 -36.91
N PHE A 41 -9.45 -20.74 -36.57
CA PHE A 41 -8.45 -20.31 -37.56
C PHE A 41 -7.10 -19.98 -36.88
N SER A 42 -6.05 -20.52 -37.51
CA SER A 42 -4.63 -20.33 -37.25
C SER A 42 -4.12 -19.10 -38.01
N ALA A 43 -3.14 -18.39 -37.46
CA ALA A 43 -1.98 -17.91 -38.22
C ALA A 43 -0.89 -17.38 -37.28
N SER A 44 0.17 -18.16 -37.17
CA SER A 44 1.53 -17.76 -36.80
C SER A 44 2.18 -16.92 -37.91
N VAL A 45 2.98 -15.91 -37.55
CA VAL A 45 4.12 -15.46 -38.36
C VAL A 45 5.28 -15.10 -37.43
N SER A 46 6.41 -15.79 -37.63
CA SER A 46 7.74 -15.51 -37.07
C SER A 46 8.58 -14.74 -38.10
N PRO A 47 9.74 -14.17 -37.73
CA PRO A 47 10.42 -13.12 -38.48
C PRO A 47 11.31 -13.65 -39.61
N SER A 48 11.59 -12.82 -40.62
CA SER A 48 12.60 -13.09 -41.64
C SER A 48 13.72 -12.06 -41.60
N GLU A 49 14.94 -12.54 -41.36
CA GLU A 49 16.21 -11.89 -41.69
C GLU A 49 16.48 -11.99 -43.21
N ASN A 50 17.15 -10.98 -43.78
CA ASN A 50 18.04 -11.15 -44.93
C ASN A 50 19.02 -9.96 -45.01
N ASP A 51 20.30 -10.28 -45.18
CA ASP A 51 21.46 -9.39 -45.23
C ASP A 51 21.82 -8.89 -46.64
N GLY A 52 22.19 -7.60 -46.74
CA GLY A 52 23.31 -7.01 -47.52
C GLY A 52 23.14 -6.63 -49.02
N PRO A 53 24.07 -5.83 -49.62
CA PRO A 53 24.73 -4.61 -49.12
C PRO A 53 24.79 -3.42 -50.14
N ALA A 54 25.10 -2.22 -49.60
CA ALA A 54 25.81 -1.03 -50.14
C ALA A 54 25.53 -0.44 -51.56
N ALA A 55 25.18 0.86 -51.62
CA ALA A 55 25.80 1.85 -52.51
C ALA A 55 25.47 3.31 -52.11
N SER A 56 26.50 4.15 -52.21
CA SER A 56 26.59 5.60 -52.04
C SER A 56 25.91 6.42 -53.14
N GLY A 57 25.48 7.65 -52.83
CA GLY A 57 25.20 8.68 -53.84
C GLY A 57 24.64 9.96 -53.24
N THR A 58 25.42 11.03 -53.35
CA THR A 58 25.15 12.40 -52.92
C THR A 58 24.17 13.12 -53.86
N ASP A 59 23.42 14.09 -53.32
CA ASP A 59 23.44 15.52 -53.71
C ASP A 59 22.07 16.25 -53.70
N ALA A 60 22.18 17.49 -53.20
CA ALA A 60 21.43 18.70 -53.56
C ALA A 60 19.96 18.89 -53.11
N SER A 61 19.81 19.68 -52.04
CA SER A 61 18.81 20.76 -51.88
C SER A 61 19.04 21.89 -52.93
N PRO A 62 18.18 22.94 -53.11
CA PRO A 62 17.18 23.45 -52.17
C PRO A 62 15.87 24.09 -52.74
N SER A 63 15.03 24.51 -51.78
CA SER A 63 14.13 25.69 -51.81
C SER A 63 12.78 25.61 -52.54
N ALA A 64 11.67 25.76 -51.80
CA ALA A 64 10.79 26.94 -51.82
C ALA A 64 9.55 26.72 -50.91
N SER A 65 9.14 27.80 -50.23
CA SER A 65 8.02 27.95 -49.29
C SER A 65 6.64 27.61 -49.89
N PRO A 66 5.62 27.24 -49.08
CA PRO A 66 4.29 26.93 -49.60
C PRO A 66 3.36 28.16 -49.62
N GLU A 67 2.65 28.33 -50.72
CA GLU A 67 1.41 29.10 -50.80
C GLU A 67 0.21 28.28 -50.30
N ARG A 68 -0.79 29.01 -49.84
CA ARG A 68 -2.00 28.59 -49.14
C ARG A 68 -3.11 28.32 -50.18
N GLY A 69 -3.77 27.17 -50.12
CA GLY A 69 -5.01 26.96 -50.89
C GLY A 69 -5.61 25.55 -50.84
N SER A 70 -6.88 25.50 -50.40
CA SER A 70 -7.92 24.48 -50.57
C SER A 70 -7.82 23.10 -49.88
N GLU A 71 -8.82 22.87 -49.02
CA GLU A 71 -9.27 21.58 -48.46
C GLU A 71 -9.57 20.53 -49.53
N PRO A 72 -9.57 19.24 -49.13
CA PRO A 72 -10.82 18.50 -49.24
C PRO A 72 -11.18 17.69 -47.98
N GLU A 73 -12.46 17.33 -47.93
CA GLU A 73 -13.25 16.79 -46.83
C GLU A 73 -12.84 15.41 -46.27
N ASN A 74 -13.04 15.30 -44.96
CA ASN A 74 -13.51 14.16 -44.16
C ASN A 74 -13.73 12.78 -44.83
N VAL A 75 -12.85 11.82 -44.51
CA VAL A 75 -13.22 10.40 -44.28
C VAL A 75 -12.30 9.79 -43.22
N ALA A 76 -12.37 10.23 -41.95
CA ALA A 76 -11.69 9.54 -40.85
C ALA A 76 -12.27 9.81 -39.44
N ALA A 77 -13.40 10.52 -39.32
CA ALA A 77 -13.97 10.91 -38.02
C ALA A 77 -15.22 10.12 -37.59
N ASP A 78 -15.83 9.32 -38.48
CA ASP A 78 -17.13 8.66 -38.20
C ASP A 78 -17.05 7.19 -37.76
N SER A 79 -15.83 6.65 -37.60
CA SER A 79 -15.65 5.24 -37.21
C SER A 79 -15.45 5.01 -35.71
N TRP A 80 -15.16 6.05 -34.91
CA TRP A 80 -14.88 5.91 -33.48
C TRP A 80 -16.04 6.36 -32.57
N SER A 81 -16.89 7.27 -33.05
CA SER A 81 -18.08 7.75 -32.32
C SER A 81 -19.23 6.73 -32.32
N ASN A 82 -19.35 5.91 -33.37
CA ASN A 82 -20.37 4.87 -33.50
C ASN A 82 -20.05 3.59 -32.69
N SER A 83 -18.77 3.31 -32.43
CA SER A 83 -18.37 2.12 -31.65
C SER A 83 -18.47 2.36 -30.14
N LEU A 84 -18.30 3.61 -29.68
CA LEU A 84 -18.43 3.98 -28.27
C LEU A 84 -19.91 4.10 -27.84
N SER A 85 -20.78 4.57 -28.73
CA SER A 85 -22.23 4.69 -28.46
C SER A 85 -22.94 3.34 -28.43
N GLN A 86 -22.49 2.36 -29.23
CA GLN A 86 -22.96 0.97 -29.17
C GLN A 86 -22.46 0.25 -27.91
N PHE A 87 -21.22 0.51 -27.47
CA PHE A 87 -20.68 -0.03 -26.22
C PHE A 87 -21.40 0.52 -24.97
N VAL A 88 -21.69 1.83 -24.93
CA VAL A 88 -22.43 2.45 -23.82
C VAL A 88 -23.93 2.08 -23.84
N SER A 89 -24.52 1.85 -25.01
CA SER A 89 -25.90 1.32 -25.10
C SER A 89 -26.00 -0.14 -24.67
N ALA A 90 -24.99 -0.97 -24.98
CA ALA A 90 -24.91 -2.35 -24.49
C ALA A 90 -24.74 -2.42 -22.96
N LEU A 91 -23.97 -1.49 -22.37
CA LEU A 91 -23.81 -1.35 -20.91
C LEU A 91 -25.06 -0.85 -20.20
N ARG A 92 -25.92 -0.07 -20.87
CA ARG A 92 -27.20 0.41 -20.31
C ARG A 92 -28.35 -0.57 -20.50
N ALA A 93 -28.26 -1.49 -21.46
CA ALA A 93 -29.28 -2.51 -21.71
C ALA A 93 -29.13 -3.78 -20.84
N SER A 94 -27.97 -4.01 -20.20
CA SER A 94 -27.70 -5.30 -19.53
C SER A 94 -27.67 -5.28 -18.00
N THR A 95 -27.93 -4.16 -17.34
CA THR A 95 -27.98 -4.13 -15.88
C THR A 95 -29.05 -3.15 -15.46
N TRP A 96 -30.24 -3.64 -15.12
CA TRP A 96 -31.11 -3.07 -14.06
C TRP A 96 -32.38 -3.91 -13.82
N ASP A 97 -32.73 -4.88 -14.68
CA ASP A 97 -33.91 -5.75 -14.49
C ASP A 97 -33.62 -7.23 -14.13
N VAL A 98 -32.36 -7.62 -13.97
CA VAL A 98 -31.98 -8.99 -13.50
C VAL A 98 -31.90 -9.08 -11.96
N LEU A 99 -32.15 -7.98 -11.23
CA LEU A 99 -32.09 -7.95 -9.76
C LEU A 99 -33.43 -8.22 -9.04
N ARG A 100 -34.48 -8.67 -9.74
CA ARG A 100 -35.80 -8.90 -9.10
C ARG A 100 -36.51 -10.23 -9.36
N SER A 101 -35.89 -11.22 -10.00
CA SER A 101 -36.50 -12.55 -10.12
C SER A 101 -35.44 -13.65 -10.17
N GLY A 102 -35.39 -14.50 -9.14
CA GLY A 102 -34.55 -15.71 -9.13
C GLY A 102 -33.74 -15.88 -7.85
N VAL A 103 -34.40 -15.87 -6.69
CA VAL A 103 -33.85 -16.45 -5.47
C VAL A 103 -34.08 -17.95 -5.54
N GLU A 104 -33.05 -18.70 -5.95
CA GLU A 104 -32.77 -20.12 -5.70
C GLU A 104 -31.67 -20.54 -6.69
N GLY A 105 -30.55 -21.17 -6.35
CA GLY A 105 -29.93 -21.52 -5.09
C GLY A 105 -28.52 -22.01 -5.46
N THR A 106 -27.57 -21.10 -5.63
CA THR A 106 -26.17 -21.45 -5.91
C THR A 106 -25.37 -21.44 -4.62
N THR A 107 -25.02 -22.65 -4.21
CA THR A 107 -24.00 -23.05 -3.23
C THR A 107 -23.44 -21.89 -2.40
N ARG A 108 -24.08 -21.66 -1.25
CA ARG A 108 -23.47 -20.96 -0.12
C ARG A 108 -22.12 -21.61 0.12
N MET A 109 -21.04 -20.94 -0.28
CA MET A 109 -19.77 -21.09 0.43
C MET A 109 -20.13 -20.75 1.87
N HIS A 110 -20.26 -21.76 2.71
CA HIS A 110 -20.35 -21.56 4.14
C HIS A 110 -19.02 -20.92 4.55
N PHE A 111 -18.99 -19.58 4.56
CA PHE A 111 -18.30 -18.91 5.65
C PHE A 111 -18.95 -19.49 6.90
N HIS A 112 -18.31 -20.52 7.46
CA HIS A 112 -18.45 -20.78 8.87
C HIS A 112 -18.05 -19.45 9.51
N GLU A 113 -19.04 -18.65 9.94
CA GLU A 113 -18.87 -17.83 11.12
C GLU A 113 -18.39 -18.81 12.18
N ARG A 114 -17.07 -19.01 12.27
CA ARG A 114 -16.47 -19.50 13.49
C ARG A 114 -16.97 -18.50 14.52
N HIS A 115 -17.86 -18.95 15.40
CA HIS A 115 -18.00 -18.32 16.71
C HIS A 115 -16.58 -18.04 17.16
N VAL A 116 -16.18 -16.77 17.12
CA VAL A 116 -14.96 -16.35 17.77
C VAL A 116 -15.35 -16.34 19.23
N GLU A 117 -15.36 -17.53 19.84
CA GLU A 117 -15.23 -17.65 21.28
C GLU A 117 -13.99 -16.84 21.63
N GLY A 118 -14.18 -15.75 22.37
CA GLY A 118 -13.07 -14.97 22.90
C GLY A 118 -12.24 -15.88 23.77
N ILE A 119 -11.10 -16.35 23.24
CA ILE A 119 -10.15 -17.17 23.98
C ILE A 119 -9.61 -16.33 25.14
N GLU A 120 -9.50 -16.99 26.29
CA GLU A 120 -9.11 -16.47 27.59
C GLU A 120 -7.90 -15.52 27.56
N GLY A 121 -8.08 -14.40 28.25
CA GLY A 121 -7.04 -13.47 28.64
C GLY A 121 -7.60 -12.59 29.75
N ALA A 122 -6.76 -12.12 30.67
CA ALA A 122 -7.19 -11.25 31.76
C ALA A 122 -7.95 -10.05 31.17
N ARG A 123 -9.26 -9.99 31.45
CA ARG A 123 -10.08 -8.83 31.08
C ARG A 123 -9.47 -7.61 31.76
N ARG A 124 -8.93 -6.69 30.96
CA ARG A 124 -8.65 -5.36 31.48
C ARG A 124 -9.96 -4.75 32.02
N PRO A 125 -9.89 -3.99 33.12
CA PRO A 125 -11.00 -3.12 33.51
C PRO A 125 -11.45 -2.31 32.29
N GLN A 126 -12.76 -2.06 32.16
CA GLN A 126 -13.27 -1.24 31.07
C GLN A 126 -12.76 0.19 31.22
N GLU A 127 -11.68 0.51 30.52
CA GLU A 127 -11.14 1.85 30.43
C GLU A 127 -11.63 2.55 29.17
N LEU A 128 -11.97 3.84 29.33
CA LEU A 128 -12.42 4.69 28.24
C LEU A 128 -11.23 5.47 27.69
N PHE A 129 -11.14 5.46 26.36
CA PHE A 129 -10.21 6.27 25.57
C PHE A 129 -11.01 7.17 24.64
N ASP A 130 -10.49 8.35 24.32
CA ASP A 130 -11.12 9.21 23.31
C ASP A 130 -11.00 8.58 21.91
N TYR A 131 -9.83 7.98 21.64
CA TYR A 131 -9.50 7.34 20.37
C TYR A 131 -8.89 5.97 20.57
N ILE A 132 -9.28 5.03 19.72
CA ILE A 132 -8.62 3.73 19.54
C ILE A 132 -8.04 3.70 18.13
N VAL A 133 -6.73 3.57 18.03
CA VAL A 133 -5.98 3.45 16.78
C VAL A 133 -5.62 1.98 16.57
N VAL A 134 -6.09 1.42 15.46
CA VAL A 134 -5.78 0.05 15.05
C VAL A 134 -4.65 0.08 14.03
N GLY A 135 -3.47 -0.33 14.47
CA GLY A 135 -2.19 -0.38 13.76
C GLY A 135 -1.24 0.76 14.16
N ALA A 136 -0.07 0.42 14.70
CA ALA A 136 1.00 1.38 15.00
C ALA A 136 1.95 1.52 13.79
N GLY A 137 1.38 1.88 12.64
CA GLY A 137 2.11 2.03 11.37
C GLY A 137 2.34 3.48 10.95
N ALA A 138 2.77 3.65 9.69
CA ALA A 138 3.09 4.95 9.07
C ALA A 138 2.06 6.07 9.35
N ALA A 139 0.76 5.76 9.27
CA ALA A 139 -0.30 6.74 9.56
C ALA A 139 -0.79 6.70 11.02
N GLY A 140 -0.72 5.53 11.66
CA GLY A 140 -1.28 5.33 13.00
C GLY A 140 -0.49 6.03 14.09
N CYS A 141 0.84 5.96 14.01
CA CYS A 141 1.72 6.60 14.99
C CYS A 141 1.61 8.13 15.00
N PRO A 142 1.78 8.85 13.87
CA PRO A 142 1.63 10.30 13.86
C PRO A 142 0.20 10.73 14.21
N PHE A 143 -0.83 10.00 13.79
CA PHE A 143 -2.20 10.29 14.23
C PHE A 143 -2.35 10.19 15.74
N ALA A 144 -1.87 9.11 16.35
CA ALA A 144 -1.93 8.93 17.80
C ALA A 144 -1.22 10.09 18.53
N ARG A 145 -0.06 10.52 18.01
CA ARG A 145 0.68 11.67 18.53
C ARG A 145 -0.13 12.96 18.44
N THR A 146 -0.66 13.29 17.26
CA THR A 146 -1.49 14.49 17.06
C THR A 146 -2.67 14.55 18.04
N MET A 147 -3.35 13.42 18.26
CA MET A 147 -4.49 13.39 19.17
C MET A 147 -4.06 13.49 20.65
N ALA A 148 -2.94 12.87 21.01
CA ALA A 148 -2.38 12.96 22.36
C ALA A 148 -1.93 14.39 22.71
N ASP A 149 -1.28 15.07 21.77
CA ASP A 149 -0.88 16.49 21.89
C ASP A 149 -2.11 17.41 22.01
N ALA A 150 -3.23 17.05 21.38
CA ALA A 150 -4.53 17.70 21.57
C ALA A 150 -5.25 17.33 22.90
N GLY A 151 -4.54 16.69 23.84
CA GLY A 151 -5.02 16.33 25.16
C GLY A 151 -5.97 15.13 25.21
N LYS A 152 -6.00 14.30 24.16
CA LYS A 152 -6.87 13.12 24.07
C LYS A 152 -6.18 11.87 24.59
N ARG A 153 -6.92 11.00 25.27
CA ARG A 153 -6.46 9.66 25.65
C ARG A 153 -6.56 8.73 24.45
N VAL A 154 -5.44 8.16 24.02
CA VAL A 154 -5.35 7.32 22.82
C VAL A 154 -4.87 5.93 23.20
N LEU A 155 -5.61 4.91 22.79
CA LEU A 155 -5.15 3.52 22.82
C LEU A 155 -4.72 3.08 21.43
N VAL A 156 -3.49 2.61 21.29
CA VAL A 156 -2.94 2.10 20.03
C VAL A 156 -2.75 0.60 20.14
N PHE A 157 -3.23 -0.13 19.14
CA PHE A 157 -3.00 -1.57 19.00
C PHE A 157 -2.02 -1.83 17.86
N GLU A 158 -1.04 -2.68 18.09
CA GLU A 158 -0.18 -3.27 17.07
C GLU A 158 -0.21 -4.79 17.19
N ARG A 159 -0.48 -5.46 16.07
CA ARG A 159 -0.53 -6.93 16.05
C ARG A 159 0.86 -7.54 16.12
N GLY A 160 1.86 -6.82 15.64
CA GLY A 160 3.25 -7.20 15.63
C GLY A 160 3.99 -6.92 16.93
N HIS A 161 5.26 -7.34 16.94
CA HIS A 161 6.19 -7.11 18.02
C HIS A 161 6.54 -5.62 18.20
N ALA A 162 7.00 -5.28 19.40
CA ALA A 162 7.68 -4.00 19.63
C ALA A 162 8.98 -3.93 18.82
N ARG A 163 9.43 -2.71 18.56
CA ARG A 163 10.70 -2.46 17.88
C ARG A 163 11.83 -2.40 18.92
N SER A 164 12.80 -3.31 18.83
CA SER A 164 13.98 -3.35 19.72
C SER A 164 15.10 -4.18 19.10
N ARG A 165 16.34 -3.99 19.58
CA ARG A 165 17.50 -4.78 19.13
C ARG A 165 17.37 -6.27 19.47
N THR A 166 16.63 -6.61 20.52
CA THR A 166 16.48 -8.00 20.98
C THR A 166 15.36 -8.74 20.27
N GLN A 167 14.23 -8.09 20.03
CA GLN A 167 13.05 -8.75 19.48
C GLN A 167 12.98 -8.65 17.95
N THR A 168 13.39 -7.51 17.40
CA THR A 168 13.22 -7.14 15.99
C THR A 168 14.45 -6.40 15.44
N PRO A 169 15.66 -6.98 15.52
CA PRO A 169 16.91 -6.31 15.15
C PRO A 169 16.91 -5.78 13.70
N ALA A 170 16.34 -6.51 12.75
CA ALA A 170 16.27 -6.10 11.35
C ALA A 170 15.35 -4.88 11.10
N ALA A 171 14.63 -4.40 12.11
CA ALA A 171 13.84 -3.17 12.06
C ALA A 171 14.57 -1.96 12.66
N MET A 172 15.75 -2.13 13.26
CA MET A 172 16.41 -1.07 14.03
C MET A 172 17.23 -0.12 13.18
N ASP A 173 17.88 -0.62 12.14
CA ASP A 173 18.91 0.13 11.42
C ASP A 173 19.01 -0.26 9.93
N LEU A 174 20.00 0.33 9.26
CA LEU A 174 20.28 0.17 7.84
C LEU A 174 20.68 -1.26 7.45
N ASP A 175 21.25 -2.06 8.35
CA ASP A 175 21.62 -3.46 8.05
C ASP A 175 20.38 -4.30 7.75
N GLY A 176 19.24 -3.91 8.32
CA GLY A 176 17.93 -4.48 8.04
C GLY A 176 17.34 -4.07 6.68
N ALA A 177 17.86 -3.04 6.01
CA ALA A 177 17.33 -2.57 4.73
C ALA A 177 17.40 -3.67 3.66
N GLY A 178 16.27 -3.98 3.02
CA GLY A 178 16.15 -5.05 2.04
C GLY A 178 16.17 -6.48 2.63
N ARG A 179 16.79 -6.70 3.79
CA ARG A 179 16.81 -8.00 4.48
C ARG A 179 15.57 -8.25 5.33
N GLY A 180 15.07 -7.21 6.01
CA GLY A 180 13.93 -7.28 6.92
C GLY A 180 12.64 -7.75 6.26
N ILE A 181 12.52 -7.63 4.93
CA ILE A 181 11.37 -8.16 4.18
C ILE A 181 11.27 -9.70 4.27
N ASN A 182 12.39 -10.39 4.49
CA ASN A 182 12.47 -11.83 4.66
C ASN A 182 12.44 -12.26 6.14
N ASP A 183 12.44 -11.32 7.08
CA ASP A 183 12.33 -11.63 8.50
C ASP A 183 10.85 -11.81 8.87
N GLU A 184 10.47 -13.07 9.12
CA GLU A 184 9.12 -13.46 9.49
C GLU A 184 8.66 -12.90 10.84
N LYS A 185 9.51 -12.26 11.64
CA LYS A 185 9.09 -11.55 12.86
C LYS A 185 8.50 -10.18 12.56
N ILE A 186 8.95 -9.51 11.50
CA ILE A 186 8.59 -8.11 11.19
C ILE A 186 7.87 -7.93 9.85
N SER A 187 7.91 -8.94 8.98
CA SER A 187 7.34 -8.90 7.62
C SER A 187 6.39 -10.09 7.39
N GLN A 188 5.21 -9.81 6.84
CA GLN A 188 4.22 -10.82 6.44
C GLN A 188 4.11 -10.86 4.91
N PRO A 189 4.35 -12.00 4.27
CA PRO A 189 4.12 -12.15 2.84
C PRO A 189 2.62 -12.07 2.49
N VAL A 190 2.34 -11.47 1.34
CA VAL A 190 1.00 -11.39 0.74
C VAL A 190 1.11 -11.80 -0.73
N ILE A 191 0.29 -12.73 -1.16
CA ILE A 191 0.17 -13.14 -2.55
C ILE A 191 -1.11 -12.52 -3.10
N THR A 192 -0.97 -11.66 -4.10
CA THR A 192 -2.12 -11.00 -4.74
C THR A 192 -2.95 -12.02 -5.52
N ALA A 193 -4.18 -11.67 -5.90
CA ALA A 193 -5.03 -12.53 -6.73
C ALA A 193 -4.39 -12.88 -8.09
N GLN A 194 -3.47 -12.04 -8.58
CA GLN A 194 -2.69 -12.26 -9.80
C GLN A 194 -1.44 -13.13 -9.57
N GLY A 195 -1.20 -13.58 -8.34
CA GLY A 195 -0.06 -14.41 -7.98
C GLY A 195 1.23 -13.65 -7.71
N VAL A 196 1.18 -12.32 -7.58
CA VAL A 196 2.36 -11.50 -7.28
C VAL A 196 2.63 -11.54 -5.79
N ARG A 197 3.86 -11.89 -5.39
CA ARG A 197 4.28 -11.82 -4.00
C ARG A 197 4.67 -10.39 -3.64
N THR A 198 4.08 -9.88 -2.58
CA THR A 198 4.42 -8.63 -1.89
C THR A 198 4.50 -8.87 -0.39
N HIS A 199 4.78 -7.83 0.39
CA HIS A 199 4.98 -7.93 1.83
C HIS A 199 4.36 -6.74 2.56
N ILE A 200 3.89 -6.97 3.79
CA ILE A 200 3.40 -5.93 4.70
C ILE A 200 4.12 -6.02 6.03
N GLY A 201 4.40 -4.88 6.65
CA GLY A 201 4.98 -4.83 7.99
C GLY A 201 4.03 -5.39 9.05
N LYS A 202 4.60 -6.09 10.03
CA LYS A 202 3.92 -6.60 11.24
C LYS A 202 4.81 -6.39 12.47
N VAL A 203 5.20 -5.14 12.68
CA VAL A 203 6.04 -4.66 13.78
C VAL A 203 5.61 -3.24 14.10
N MET A 204 5.89 -2.74 15.31
CA MET A 204 5.75 -1.32 15.64
C MET A 204 6.50 -0.44 14.62
N GLY A 205 5.82 0.62 14.14
CA GLY A 205 6.22 1.44 12.99
C GLY A 205 5.68 0.92 11.65
N GLY A 206 5.24 -0.34 11.57
CA GLY A 206 4.64 -0.95 10.40
C GLY A 206 5.61 -1.02 9.21
N GLY A 207 5.15 -0.63 8.02
CA GLY A 207 5.96 -0.68 6.80
C GLY A 207 7.23 0.19 6.85
N THR A 208 7.23 1.29 7.59
CA THR A 208 8.42 2.16 7.71
C THR A 208 9.59 1.47 8.44
N SER A 209 9.28 0.45 9.25
CA SER A 209 10.26 -0.36 9.97
C SER A 209 10.89 -1.46 9.09
N VAL A 210 10.38 -1.67 7.87
CA VAL A 210 10.78 -2.78 6.98
C VAL A 210 11.24 -2.28 5.60
N ASN A 211 10.74 -1.13 5.15
CA ASN A 211 11.03 -0.57 3.83
C ASN A 211 12.53 -0.22 3.63
N VAL A 212 12.88 0.25 2.43
CA VAL A 212 14.24 0.70 2.09
C VAL A 212 14.54 2.15 2.49
N GLY A 213 13.67 2.77 3.29
CA GLY A 213 13.94 4.05 3.95
C GLY A 213 13.93 5.29 3.06
N ILE A 214 13.63 5.22 1.77
CA ILE A 214 13.53 6.43 0.92
C ILE A 214 12.33 7.28 1.36
N MET A 215 12.56 8.56 1.62
CA MET A 215 11.52 9.54 1.95
C MET A 215 11.32 10.48 0.78
N ILE A 216 10.07 10.59 0.32
CA ILE A 216 9.65 11.49 -0.74
C ILE A 216 8.38 12.19 -0.27
N ARG A 217 8.35 13.53 -0.39
CA ARG A 217 7.17 14.35 -0.26
C ARG A 217 6.46 14.43 -1.61
N GLU A 218 5.15 14.21 -1.56
CA GLU A 218 4.27 14.41 -2.71
C GLU A 218 4.18 15.89 -3.09
N LEU A 219 4.08 16.16 -4.38
CA LEU A 219 4.07 17.53 -4.90
C LEU A 219 2.66 18.15 -4.86
N ASP A 220 2.59 19.48 -4.79
CA ASP A 220 1.32 20.22 -4.72
C ASP A 220 0.43 19.95 -5.94
N GLU A 221 1.05 19.76 -7.11
CA GLU A 221 0.39 19.45 -8.37
C GLU A 221 -0.50 18.21 -8.26
N TYR A 222 -0.10 17.19 -7.49
CA TYR A 222 -0.91 16.01 -7.26
C TYR A 222 -2.19 16.33 -6.46
N PHE A 223 -2.07 17.12 -5.40
CA PHE A 223 -3.22 17.50 -4.57
C PHE A 223 -4.15 18.48 -5.29
N HIS A 224 -3.60 19.40 -6.09
CA HIS A 224 -4.38 20.24 -6.98
C HIS A 224 -5.16 19.42 -8.00
N PHE A 225 -4.51 18.45 -8.66
CA PHE A 225 -5.17 17.51 -9.54
C PHE A 225 -6.31 16.76 -8.84
N LEU A 226 -6.09 16.28 -7.61
CA LEU A 226 -7.12 15.60 -6.83
C LEU A 226 -8.32 16.50 -6.52
N ASN A 227 -8.08 17.76 -6.15
CA ASN A 227 -9.12 18.74 -5.88
C ASN A 227 -9.93 19.06 -7.14
N GLU A 228 -9.25 19.31 -8.26
CA GLU A 228 -9.88 19.69 -9.53
C GLU A 228 -10.62 18.52 -10.19
N LYS A 229 -10.00 17.33 -10.24
CA LYS A 229 -10.53 16.19 -10.99
C LYS A 229 -11.61 15.43 -10.24
N TYR A 230 -11.49 15.32 -8.92
CA TYR A 230 -12.36 14.48 -8.09
C TYR A 230 -13.17 15.27 -7.05
N GLY A 231 -13.08 16.60 -7.04
CA GLY A 231 -13.80 17.44 -6.08
C GLY A 231 -13.34 17.21 -4.64
N HIS A 232 -12.10 16.78 -4.44
CA HIS A 232 -11.51 16.70 -3.10
C HIS A 232 -11.28 18.11 -2.54
N SER A 233 -11.02 18.20 -1.24
CA SER A 233 -10.81 19.48 -0.53
C SER A 233 -9.54 19.42 0.30
N TRP A 234 -8.44 19.01 -0.32
CA TRP A 234 -7.12 19.03 0.29
C TRP A 234 -6.66 20.48 0.46
N ASP A 235 -6.38 20.87 1.71
CA ASP A 235 -5.78 22.15 2.04
C ASP A 235 -4.25 22.05 1.97
N ILE A 236 -3.66 22.68 0.95
CA ILE A 236 -2.22 22.60 0.67
C ILE A 236 -1.38 23.13 1.83
N GLN A 237 -1.85 24.19 2.50
CA GLN A 237 -1.13 24.79 3.62
C GLN A 237 -1.07 23.84 4.83
N THR A 238 -2.15 23.12 5.11
CA THR A 238 -2.17 22.07 6.14
C THR A 238 -1.28 20.90 5.74
N LEU A 239 -1.27 20.51 4.47
CA LEU A 239 -0.38 19.45 3.98
C LEU A 239 1.10 19.83 4.16
N HIS A 240 1.50 21.06 3.81
CA HIS A 240 2.87 21.54 4.04
C HIS A 240 3.25 21.49 5.52
N LYS A 241 2.39 21.99 6.41
CA LYS A 241 2.63 21.93 7.86
C LYS A 241 2.78 20.50 8.36
N ALA A 242 1.94 19.59 7.89
CA ALA A 242 1.99 18.17 8.26
C ALA A 242 3.27 17.51 7.73
N SER A 243 3.63 17.77 6.48
CA SER A 243 4.85 17.26 5.87
C SER A 243 6.08 17.77 6.61
N SER A 244 6.26 19.08 6.80
CA SER A 244 7.40 19.63 7.55
C SER A 244 7.52 19.02 8.94
N TRP A 245 6.40 18.87 9.67
CA TRP A 245 6.40 18.24 10.99
C TRP A 245 6.88 16.78 10.97
N ILE A 246 6.57 16.02 9.93
CA ILE A 246 7.06 14.65 9.73
C ILE A 246 8.54 14.67 9.33
N GLU A 247 8.88 15.42 8.28
CA GLU A 247 10.21 15.47 7.68
C GLU A 247 11.28 15.85 8.70
N GLU A 248 11.03 16.86 9.53
CA GLU A 248 11.93 17.32 10.60
C GLU A 248 12.30 16.23 11.61
N ARG A 249 11.45 15.19 11.76
CA ARG A 249 11.63 14.14 12.78
C ARG A 249 12.20 12.85 12.20
N VAL A 250 11.80 12.50 10.98
CA VAL A 250 12.14 11.19 10.41
C VAL A 250 13.23 11.24 9.36
N SER A 251 13.43 12.39 8.71
CA SER A 251 14.24 12.47 7.51
C SER A 251 15.69 12.87 7.78
N CYS A 252 16.60 12.21 7.08
CA CYS A 252 18.03 12.44 7.11
C CYS A 252 18.55 12.48 5.66
N PRO A 253 19.49 13.37 5.29
CA PRO A 253 20.12 13.35 3.98
C PRO A 253 20.73 11.97 3.67
N MET A 254 20.42 11.39 2.52
CA MET A 254 21.03 10.12 2.13
C MET A 254 22.51 10.32 1.77
N PRO A 255 23.44 9.51 2.33
CA PRO A 255 24.83 9.54 1.91
C PRO A 255 24.97 9.16 0.44
N GLN A 256 25.67 9.99 -0.31
CA GLN A 256 25.85 9.75 -1.75
C GLN A 256 27.22 9.19 -2.07
N GLU A 257 28.26 9.47 -1.29
CA GLU A 257 29.67 9.29 -1.68
C GLU A 257 30.14 7.83 -1.81
N ASN A 258 29.69 7.14 -2.85
CA ASN A 258 30.15 5.81 -3.24
C ASN A 258 30.17 5.68 -4.78
N ASP A 259 30.91 4.69 -5.28
CA ASP A 259 31.10 4.50 -6.72
C ASP A 259 29.82 4.13 -7.46
N PHE A 260 28.91 3.41 -6.80
CA PHE A 260 27.63 3.04 -7.36
C PHE A 260 26.75 4.27 -7.60
N SER A 261 26.59 5.15 -6.61
CA SER A 261 25.88 6.42 -6.73
C SER A 261 26.49 7.32 -7.80
N ARG A 262 27.82 7.42 -7.89
CA ARG A 262 28.50 8.16 -8.97
C ARG A 262 28.17 7.60 -10.34
N ALA A 263 28.21 6.28 -10.51
CA ALA A 263 27.90 5.62 -11.78
C ALA A 263 26.44 5.82 -12.18
N ILE A 264 25.49 5.73 -11.23
CA ILE A 264 24.06 5.96 -11.47
C ILE A 264 23.80 7.41 -11.90
N CYS A 265 24.37 8.40 -11.20
CA CYS A 265 24.20 9.81 -11.57
C CYS A 265 24.75 10.09 -12.99
N ARG A 266 25.91 9.51 -13.35
CA ARG A 266 26.48 9.62 -14.71
C ARG A 266 25.56 8.99 -15.75
N SER A 267 25.00 7.81 -15.44
CA SER A 267 24.05 7.13 -16.33
C SER A 267 22.79 7.94 -16.57
N PHE A 268 22.21 8.54 -15.53
CA PHE A 268 21.03 9.41 -15.67
C PHE A 268 21.35 10.65 -16.51
N SER A 269 22.47 11.32 -16.23
CA SER A 269 22.91 12.49 -17.01
C SER A 269 23.15 12.14 -18.49
N ASN A 270 23.78 11.00 -18.78
CA ASN A 270 23.99 10.53 -20.15
C ASN A 270 22.69 10.21 -20.91
N GLN A 271 21.61 9.91 -20.18
CA GLN A 271 20.27 9.70 -20.74
C GLN A 271 19.44 10.98 -20.85
N GLY A 272 20.00 12.14 -20.49
CA GLY A 272 19.33 13.44 -20.58
C GLY A 272 18.48 13.82 -19.37
N PHE A 273 18.51 13.05 -18.28
CA PHE A 273 17.91 13.48 -17.02
C PHE A 273 18.73 14.61 -16.39
N ILE A 274 18.06 15.51 -15.69
CA ILE A 274 18.65 16.72 -15.11
C ILE A 274 18.91 16.49 -13.61
N PRO A 275 20.07 16.85 -13.05
CA PRO A 275 20.26 16.81 -11.60
C PRO A 275 19.33 17.82 -10.92
N HIS A 276 18.72 17.44 -9.80
CA HIS A 276 17.85 18.34 -9.04
C HIS A 276 18.54 19.66 -8.69
N GLY A 277 17.86 20.78 -8.95
CA GLY A 277 18.38 22.14 -8.76
C GLY A 277 19.49 22.56 -9.74
N GLY A 278 19.79 21.75 -10.76
CA GLY A 278 20.82 22.03 -11.78
C GLY A 278 20.25 22.43 -13.14
N VAL A 279 21.15 22.81 -14.05
CA VAL A 279 20.81 23.21 -15.42
C VAL A 279 21.04 22.04 -16.38
N ALA A 280 20.12 21.84 -17.33
CA ALA A 280 20.28 20.84 -18.38
C ALA A 280 21.49 21.14 -19.28
N GLY A 281 22.23 20.10 -19.70
CA GLY A 281 23.11 20.22 -20.87
C GLY A 281 24.62 20.14 -20.65
N ASN A 282 25.12 19.59 -19.55
CA ASN A 282 26.51 19.13 -19.53
C ASN A 282 26.70 17.95 -18.56
N THR A 283 27.57 17.01 -18.91
CA THR A 283 28.04 15.91 -18.04
C THR A 283 28.75 16.40 -16.77
N ASN A 284 28.88 17.73 -16.60
CA ASN A 284 29.44 18.42 -15.44
C ASN A 284 28.31 18.89 -14.51
N TYR A 285 27.78 17.98 -13.70
CA TYR A 285 27.04 18.34 -12.49
C TYR A 285 27.93 18.16 -11.26
N THR A 286 27.73 18.99 -10.23
CA THR A 286 28.48 18.87 -8.98
C THR A 286 28.08 17.58 -8.26
N TYR A 287 29.07 16.87 -7.72
CA TYR A 287 28.86 15.68 -6.91
C TYR A 287 29.44 15.89 -5.50
N PRO A 288 28.70 15.58 -4.43
CA PRO A 288 27.32 15.06 -4.38
C PRO A 288 26.28 16.06 -4.93
N ILE A 289 25.16 15.54 -5.44
CA ILE A 289 24.04 16.36 -5.93
C ILE A 289 23.18 16.85 -4.76
N PRO A 290 22.42 17.95 -4.90
CA PRO A 290 21.52 18.43 -3.85
C PRO A 290 20.55 17.35 -3.38
N VAL A 291 20.38 17.25 -2.06
CA VAL A 291 19.36 16.39 -1.46
C VAL A 291 18.02 17.11 -1.40
N SER A 292 16.94 16.38 -1.65
CA SER A 292 15.59 16.94 -1.61
C SER A 292 14.57 15.88 -1.21
N PRO A 293 13.53 16.25 -0.44
CA PRO A 293 12.37 15.38 -0.25
C PRO A 293 11.49 15.34 -1.50
N GLU A 294 11.67 16.24 -2.48
CA GLU A 294 10.85 16.30 -3.69
C GLU A 294 11.51 15.56 -4.85
N LEU A 295 10.76 14.67 -5.49
CA LEU A 295 11.10 14.06 -6.78
C LEU A 295 10.31 14.76 -7.88
N ARG A 296 11.01 15.26 -8.91
CA ARG A 296 10.38 15.89 -10.09
C ARG A 296 10.62 15.09 -11.36
N HIS A 297 9.61 15.03 -12.23
CA HIS A 297 9.70 14.31 -13.49
C HIS A 297 10.84 14.89 -14.37
N GLY A 298 11.64 14.00 -14.96
CA GLY A 298 12.80 14.39 -15.76
C GLY A 298 14.07 14.70 -14.96
N GLU A 299 14.00 14.63 -13.63
CA GLU A 299 15.15 14.84 -12.74
C GLU A 299 15.68 13.55 -12.11
N PHE A 300 16.96 13.57 -11.72
CA PHE A 300 17.52 12.66 -10.73
C PHE A 300 18.04 13.48 -9.53
N TRP A 301 17.90 12.98 -8.30
CA TRP A 301 18.15 13.78 -7.11
C TRP A 301 18.79 12.98 -5.98
N GLY A 302 19.39 13.68 -5.01
CA GLY A 302 19.79 13.08 -3.75
C GLY A 302 18.57 12.87 -2.86
N ALA A 303 18.23 11.62 -2.55
CA ALA A 303 17.03 11.35 -1.76
C ALA A 303 17.20 11.74 -0.28
N MET A 304 16.07 11.98 0.40
CA MET A 304 15.99 11.91 1.85
C MET A 304 15.79 10.46 2.29
N SER A 305 16.22 10.15 3.51
CA SER A 305 16.25 8.80 4.06
C SER A 305 15.67 8.76 5.48
N LEU A 306 15.02 7.65 5.86
CA LEU A 306 14.65 7.34 7.24
C LEU A 306 15.85 6.86 8.06
N PHE A 307 16.99 6.57 7.43
CA PHE A 307 18.19 6.12 8.13
C PHE A 307 19.09 7.28 8.50
N ASN A 308 19.40 7.40 9.79
CA ASN A 308 20.35 8.37 10.31
C ASN A 308 21.77 7.80 10.24
N SER A 309 22.52 8.20 9.20
CA SER A 309 23.91 7.77 9.02
C SER A 309 24.84 8.23 10.14
N SER A 310 24.50 9.31 10.84
CA SER A 310 25.27 9.83 11.98
C SER A 310 25.02 9.05 13.27
N ASP A 311 23.99 8.20 13.32
CA ASP A 311 23.64 7.33 14.46
C ASP A 311 23.68 5.86 14.03
N SER A 312 24.82 5.41 13.50
CA SER A 312 25.04 4.01 13.08
C SER A 312 23.97 3.46 12.11
N GLY A 313 23.37 4.32 11.29
CA GLY A 313 22.31 3.93 10.37
C GLY A 313 20.97 3.65 11.05
N PHE A 314 20.73 4.15 12.27
CA PHE A 314 19.47 3.97 12.99
C PHE A 314 18.27 4.40 12.13
N ARG A 315 17.21 3.61 12.18
CA ARG A 315 15.99 3.81 11.39
C ARG A 315 14.97 4.64 12.17
N ASN A 316 14.70 5.85 11.70
CA ASN A 316 13.62 6.74 12.17
C ASN A 316 12.25 6.29 11.60
N ALA A 317 11.81 5.09 11.97
CA ALA A 317 10.48 4.60 11.61
C ALA A 317 9.37 5.37 12.35
N ALA A 318 8.12 5.21 11.91
CA ALA A 318 6.99 5.99 12.40
C ALA A 318 6.72 5.85 13.92
N ASP A 319 7.20 4.80 14.56
CA ASP A 319 7.07 4.60 16.00
C ASP A 319 7.77 5.67 16.85
N ILE A 320 8.73 6.42 16.30
CA ILE A 320 9.36 7.52 17.04
C ILE A 320 8.35 8.61 17.45
N PHE A 321 7.24 8.76 16.71
CA PHE A 321 6.16 9.67 17.06
C PHE A 321 5.42 9.26 18.34
N LEU A 322 5.51 8.00 18.75
CA LEU A 322 4.87 7.52 19.97
C LEU A 322 5.70 7.79 21.23
N ILE A 323 6.84 8.49 21.13
CA ILE A 323 7.78 8.72 22.24
C ILE A 323 7.83 10.22 22.54
N ASP A 324 7.84 10.57 23.83
CA ASP A 324 8.13 11.94 24.27
C ASP A 324 9.64 12.20 24.27
N ASN A 325 10.06 13.35 23.76
CA ASN A 325 11.47 13.77 23.72
C ASN A 325 12.40 12.73 23.08
N PHE A 326 12.00 12.20 21.92
CA PHE A 326 12.83 11.27 21.15
C PHE A 326 14.23 11.84 20.91
N SER A 327 15.25 11.04 21.22
CA SER A 327 16.66 11.46 21.19
C SER A 327 17.59 10.43 20.51
N GLY A 328 17.05 9.55 19.68
CA GLY A 328 17.82 8.53 18.94
C GLY A 328 17.49 7.09 19.35
N ALA A 329 18.38 6.17 19.00
CA ALA A 329 18.14 4.72 19.14
C ALA A 329 17.74 4.25 20.56
N GLU A 330 18.34 4.84 21.60
CA GLU A 330 18.06 4.47 22.99
C GLU A 330 16.61 4.75 23.41
N SER A 331 15.96 5.77 22.81
CA SER A 331 14.55 6.07 23.08
C SER A 331 13.63 4.93 22.65
N VAL A 332 14.00 4.21 21.58
CA VAL A 332 13.24 3.05 21.09
C VAL A 332 13.58 1.79 21.86
N GLU A 333 14.85 1.60 22.27
CA GLU A 333 15.21 0.45 23.10
C GLU A 333 14.55 0.53 24.48
N ASN A 334 14.51 1.72 25.08
CA ASN A 334 13.83 1.99 26.35
C ASN A 334 12.44 2.59 26.12
N PHE A 335 11.68 1.99 25.19
CA PHE A 335 10.42 2.55 24.72
C PHE A 335 9.45 2.86 25.86
N LYS A 336 9.05 4.12 25.92
CA LYS A 336 7.98 4.60 26.79
C LYS A 336 6.99 5.42 25.94
N PRO A 337 5.70 5.00 25.87
CA PRO A 337 4.70 5.78 25.19
C PRO A 337 4.64 7.22 25.70
N ALA A 338 4.44 8.16 24.78
CA ALA A 338 4.19 9.55 25.06
C ALA A 338 2.98 9.72 25.97
N LYS A 339 2.93 10.83 26.71
CA LYS A 339 1.81 11.16 27.59
C LYS A 339 0.47 11.06 26.84
N ASN A 340 -0.53 10.48 27.52
CA ASN A 340 -1.87 10.19 26.99
C ASN A 340 -1.95 9.09 25.92
N ILE A 341 -0.84 8.48 25.52
CA ILE A 341 -0.82 7.31 24.65
C ILE A 341 -0.64 6.06 25.49
N GLU A 342 -1.47 5.07 25.23
CA GLU A 342 -1.22 3.69 25.62
C GLU A 342 -1.00 2.84 24.37
N LEU A 343 0.00 1.96 24.39
CA LEU A 343 0.33 1.06 23.28
C LEU A 343 0.26 -0.39 23.73
N LEU A 344 -0.40 -1.22 22.92
CA LEU A 344 -0.45 -2.66 23.06
C LEU A 344 0.12 -3.34 21.81
N THR A 345 1.37 -3.79 21.87
CA THR A 345 1.99 -4.67 20.86
C THR A 345 1.60 -6.12 21.11
N ASP A 346 1.73 -6.98 20.08
CA ASP A 346 1.31 -8.38 20.15
C ASP A 346 -0.19 -8.58 20.39
N TYR A 347 -1.02 -7.61 19.99
CA TYR A 347 -2.48 -7.69 20.05
C TYR A 347 -3.12 -7.41 18.70
N ILE A 348 -3.88 -8.38 18.20
CA ILE A 348 -4.67 -8.24 16.98
C ILE A 348 -6.08 -7.77 17.30
N VAL A 349 -6.53 -6.74 16.59
CA VAL A 349 -7.92 -6.30 16.60
C VAL A 349 -8.69 -7.12 15.57
N LEU A 350 -9.72 -7.82 16.03
CA LEU A 350 -10.53 -8.73 15.23
C LEU A 350 -11.73 -8.02 14.60
N LYS A 351 -12.34 -7.07 15.32
CA LYS A 351 -13.59 -6.44 14.90
C LYS A 351 -13.82 -5.10 15.57
N VAL A 352 -14.43 -4.17 14.83
CA VAL A 352 -15.03 -2.95 15.39
C VAL A 352 -16.47 -3.24 15.82
N LEU A 353 -16.78 -2.87 17.06
CA LEU A 353 -18.12 -2.99 17.63
C LEU A 353 -18.88 -1.69 17.40
N PHE A 354 -20.10 -1.82 16.84
CA PHE A 354 -20.97 -0.71 16.53
C PHE A 354 -22.20 -0.72 17.44
N ASP A 355 -22.52 0.44 17.99
CA ASP A 355 -23.84 0.75 18.51
C ASP A 355 -24.77 1.04 17.33
N LYS A 356 -25.83 0.24 17.22
CA LYS A 356 -26.82 0.31 16.14
C LYS A 356 -28.20 0.76 16.63
N SER A 357 -28.31 1.22 17.88
CA SER A 357 -29.58 1.64 18.47
C SER A 357 -30.16 2.92 17.84
N GLY A 358 -29.31 3.76 17.24
CA GLY A 358 -29.72 4.98 16.53
C GLY A 358 -29.88 4.81 15.02
N THR A 359 -30.30 5.88 14.33
CA THR A 359 -30.50 5.91 12.87
C THR A 359 -29.21 5.80 12.06
N ARG A 360 -28.05 6.02 12.69
CA ARG A 360 -26.72 5.83 12.10
C ARG A 360 -25.85 4.99 13.04
N PRO A 361 -25.28 3.86 12.57
CA PRO A 361 -24.36 3.06 13.37
C PRO A 361 -23.15 3.87 13.83
N ARG A 362 -22.75 3.71 15.09
CA ARG A 362 -21.58 4.38 15.67
C ARG A 362 -20.57 3.36 16.16
N ALA A 363 -19.34 3.44 15.67
CA ALA A 363 -18.25 2.64 16.23
C ALA A 363 -18.01 3.04 17.69
N ARG A 364 -17.94 2.06 18.59
CA ARG A 364 -17.81 2.29 20.04
C ARG A 364 -16.52 1.75 20.60
N CYS A 365 -16.21 0.52 20.24
CA CYS A 365 -15.18 -0.29 20.87
C CYS A 365 -14.60 -1.26 19.84
N VAL A 366 -13.53 -1.96 20.21
CA VAL A 366 -12.93 -3.02 19.39
C VAL A 366 -12.88 -4.31 20.18
N ASN A 367 -13.04 -5.44 19.49
CA ASN A 367 -12.71 -6.76 20.03
C ASN A 367 -11.28 -7.10 19.61
N TYR A 368 -10.46 -7.51 20.56
CA TYR A 368 -9.03 -7.79 20.35
C TYR A 368 -8.59 -8.96 21.23
N ARG A 369 -7.48 -9.60 20.85
CA ARG A 369 -6.82 -10.65 21.64
C ARG A 369 -5.32 -10.63 21.36
N ARG A 370 -4.55 -11.40 22.15
CA ARG A 370 -3.14 -11.63 21.80
C ARG A 370 -3.03 -12.22 20.39
N THR A 371 -2.08 -11.70 19.63
CA THR A 371 -1.77 -12.19 18.30
C THR A 371 -1.26 -13.62 18.40
N GLN A 372 -1.77 -14.49 17.53
CA GLN A 372 -1.31 -15.86 17.37
C GLN A 372 -0.47 -15.97 16.10
N GLU A 373 0.39 -16.97 16.04
CA GLU A 373 1.22 -17.23 14.86
C GLU A 373 0.39 -17.38 13.57
N SER A 374 -0.78 -18.05 13.68
CA SER A 374 -1.73 -18.22 12.58
C SER A 374 -2.23 -16.90 11.99
N ASP A 375 -2.34 -15.83 12.79
CA ASP A 375 -2.77 -14.51 12.34
C ASP A 375 -1.72 -13.80 11.46
N LEU A 376 -0.47 -14.26 11.54
CA LEU A 376 0.71 -13.65 10.93
C LEU A 376 1.30 -14.49 9.79
N THR A 377 0.61 -15.57 9.40
CA THR A 377 0.94 -16.45 8.27
C THR A 377 0.77 -15.76 6.92
N THR A 378 1.31 -16.32 5.84
CA THR A 378 1.18 -15.74 4.49
C THR A 378 -0.29 -15.52 4.12
N LEU A 379 -0.61 -14.33 3.60
CA LEU A 379 -1.94 -14.02 3.09
C LEU A 379 -2.04 -14.37 1.60
N GLY A 380 -3.14 -14.98 1.18
CA GLY A 380 -3.35 -15.42 -0.20
C GLY A 380 -2.76 -16.78 -0.52
N GLU A 381 -3.17 -17.35 -1.65
CA GLU A 381 -2.66 -18.64 -2.15
C GLU A 381 -1.74 -18.39 -3.33
N SER A 382 -0.59 -19.09 -3.38
CA SER A 382 0.21 -19.15 -4.61
C SER A 382 -0.65 -19.72 -5.74
N PRO A 383 -0.61 -19.15 -6.96
CA PRO A 383 -1.23 -19.79 -8.11
C PRO A 383 -0.77 -21.24 -8.19
N ARG A 384 -1.71 -22.16 -8.39
CA ARG A 384 -1.34 -23.56 -8.66
C ARG A 384 -0.40 -23.53 -9.87
N ARG A 385 0.83 -24.00 -9.68
CA ARG A 385 1.78 -24.21 -10.75
C ARG A 385 1.08 -25.14 -11.74
N ARG A 386 0.61 -24.62 -12.89
CA ARG A 386 0.04 -25.46 -13.95
C ARG A 386 1.11 -26.48 -14.29
N ARG A 387 0.76 -27.77 -14.25
CA ARG A 387 1.72 -28.78 -14.69
C ARG A 387 1.90 -28.58 -16.20
N PRO A 388 3.08 -28.91 -16.76
CA PRO A 388 3.29 -28.88 -18.20
C PRO A 388 2.25 -29.71 -18.98
N SER A 389 1.56 -30.64 -18.32
CA SER A 389 0.46 -31.44 -18.88
C SER A 389 -0.86 -30.70 -19.07
N ASP A 390 -0.99 -29.48 -18.54
CA ASP A 390 -2.25 -28.71 -18.53
C ASP A 390 -2.25 -27.57 -19.59
N ALA A 391 -1.33 -27.62 -20.56
CA ALA A 391 -1.15 -26.62 -21.63
C ALA A 391 -1.55 -27.17 -23.00
#